data_AF-A0A1F8SWJ3-F1
#
_entry.id   AF-A0A1F8SWJ3-F1
#
_cell.length_a   1.000
_cell.length_b   1.000
_cell.length_c   1.000
_cell.angle_alpha   90.00
_cell.angle_beta   90.00
_cell.angle_gamma   90.00
#
_symmetry.space_group_name_H-M   'P 1'
#
loop_
_entity.id
_entity.type
_entity.pdbx_description
1 polymer ?
#
loop_
_entity_poly.entity_id
_entity_poly.type
_entity_poly.pdbx_seq_one_letter_code
_entity_poly.pdbx_strand_id
1 'polypeptide(L)'
;MELSQLISLAHDYEQQLPPASVQFNIPEGKEIAGWIDHTLLKPEATAAQIRVLCQEAMENHFATVCINPVFVPLACGLLRDAKENVCTVVGFPLGAVLPEFKVYETLACINAGASEIDMVINIGALKSEAFGLVMNEIQSVTATA
;
A
#
# COMPACT_ATOMS: atom_id res chain seq x y z
N MET A 1 -16.12 -2.79 -13.02
CA MET A 1 -17.09 -3.75 -12.47
C MET A 1 -18.05 -2.97 -11.60
N GLU A 2 -19.34 -3.15 -11.81
CA GLU A 2 -20.38 -2.43 -11.06
C GLU A 2 -20.52 -3.00 -9.64
N LEU A 3 -21.02 -2.19 -8.69
CA LEU A 3 -21.19 -2.61 -7.29
C LEU A 3 -22.07 -3.86 -7.16
N SER A 4 -23.13 -3.97 -7.94
CA SER A 4 -24.02 -5.13 -7.94
C SER A 4 -23.32 -6.42 -8.35
N GLN A 5 -22.37 -6.34 -9.29
CA GLN A 5 -21.56 -7.48 -9.73
C GLN A 5 -20.60 -7.93 -8.63
N LEU A 6 -19.96 -6.97 -7.94
CA LEU A 6 -19.09 -7.25 -6.78
C LEU A 6 -19.84 -7.94 -5.65
N ILE A 7 -21.04 -7.45 -5.32
CA ILE A 7 -21.87 -8.04 -4.26
C ILE A 7 -22.30 -9.45 -4.66
N SER A 8 -22.77 -9.66 -5.89
CA SER A 8 -23.12 -11.00 -6.39
C SER A 8 -21.92 -11.95 -6.30
N LEU A 9 -20.75 -11.52 -6.75
CA LEU A 9 -19.53 -12.32 -6.71
C LEU A 9 -19.12 -12.68 -5.28
N ALA A 10 -19.26 -11.74 -4.34
CA ALA A 10 -18.97 -12.00 -2.92
C ALA A 10 -19.91 -13.08 -2.34
N HIS A 11 -21.20 -13.05 -2.67
CA HIS A 11 -22.16 -14.09 -2.26
C HIS A 11 -21.82 -15.46 -2.88
N ASP A 12 -21.43 -15.48 -4.15
CA ASP A 12 -20.99 -16.71 -4.81
C ASP A 12 -19.77 -17.32 -4.11
N TYR A 13 -18.81 -16.47 -3.70
CA TYR A 13 -17.60 -16.90 -2.99
C TYR A 13 -17.84 -17.40 -1.57
N GLU A 14 -18.94 -17.03 -0.92
CA GLU A 14 -19.35 -17.64 0.36
C GLU A 14 -19.80 -19.10 0.19
N GLN A 15 -20.29 -19.47 -0.99
CA GLN A 15 -20.73 -20.83 -1.29
C GLN A 15 -19.61 -21.66 -1.93
N GLN A 16 -18.86 -21.05 -2.84
CA GLN A 16 -17.82 -21.72 -3.60
C GLN A 16 -16.70 -20.75 -3.98
N LEU A 17 -15.51 -21.00 -3.45
CA LEU A 17 -14.31 -20.27 -3.85
C LEU A 17 -13.98 -20.53 -5.33
N PRO A 18 -13.38 -19.54 -6.02
CA PRO A 18 -12.87 -19.78 -7.36
C PRO A 18 -11.81 -20.89 -7.32
N PRO A 19 -11.63 -21.66 -8.42
CA PRO A 19 -10.55 -22.64 -8.49
C PRO A 19 -9.21 -21.95 -8.21
N ALA A 20 -8.31 -22.64 -7.51
CA ALA A 20 -6.98 -22.10 -7.21
C ALA A 20 -6.29 -21.70 -8.52
N SER A 21 -6.05 -20.40 -8.70
CA SER A 21 -5.50 -19.86 -9.93
C SER A 21 -3.97 -19.75 -9.81
N VAL A 22 -3.29 -20.46 -10.72
CA VAL A 22 -1.84 -20.43 -11.02
C VAL A 22 -0.93 -21.00 -9.94
N GLN A 23 0.00 -21.89 -10.33
CA GLN A 23 1.16 -22.24 -9.50
C GLN A 23 2.08 -21.03 -9.43
N PHE A 24 2.24 -20.48 -8.24
CA PHE A 24 3.26 -19.46 -7.99
C PHE A 24 4.64 -20.13 -7.94
N ASN A 25 5.59 -19.57 -8.67
CA ASN A 25 7.00 -19.85 -8.41
C ASN A 25 7.36 -19.08 -7.15
N ILE A 26 7.32 -19.77 -6.00
CA ILE A 26 7.73 -19.20 -4.72
C ILE A 26 9.25 -19.02 -4.78
N PRO A 27 9.77 -17.80 -4.58
CA PRO A 27 11.20 -17.57 -4.61
C PRO A 27 11.88 -18.28 -3.44
N GLU A 28 13.13 -18.72 -3.66
CA GLU A 28 13.92 -19.38 -2.63
C GLU A 28 15.19 -18.57 -2.29
N GLY A 29 15.67 -18.71 -1.05
CA GLY A 29 16.93 -18.10 -0.61
C GLY A 29 16.93 -16.58 -0.79
N LYS A 30 17.90 -16.06 -1.57
CA LYS A 30 18.07 -14.61 -1.78
C LYS A 30 17.00 -13.98 -2.66
N GLU A 31 16.31 -14.76 -3.49
CA GLU A 31 15.29 -14.23 -4.39
C GLU A 31 14.04 -13.74 -3.64
N ILE A 32 13.86 -14.21 -2.40
CA ILE A 32 12.79 -13.76 -1.49
C ILE A 32 12.89 -12.25 -1.24
N ALA A 33 14.09 -11.67 -1.29
CA ALA A 33 14.29 -10.24 -1.04
C ALA A 33 13.44 -9.35 -1.96
N GLY A 34 13.31 -9.73 -3.24
CA GLY A 34 12.49 -8.98 -4.20
C GLY A 34 10.98 -9.04 -3.94
N TRP A 35 10.53 -9.69 -2.87
CA TRP A 35 9.13 -9.75 -2.41
C TRP A 35 8.92 -9.02 -1.07
N ILE A 36 9.95 -8.36 -0.53
CA ILE A 36 9.90 -7.72 0.80
C ILE A 36 9.75 -6.20 0.67
N ASP A 37 8.76 -5.68 1.37
CA ASP A 37 8.63 -4.25 1.68
C ASP A 37 9.23 -3.98 3.06
N HIS A 38 10.44 -3.42 3.09
CA HIS A 38 11.18 -3.20 4.33
C HIS A 38 10.61 -2.00 5.07
N THR A 39 9.95 -2.26 6.20
CA THR A 39 8.95 -1.34 6.75
C THR A 39 9.38 -0.66 8.05
N LEU A 40 9.20 0.66 8.13
CA LEU A 40 9.28 1.44 9.37
C LEU A 40 8.15 2.48 9.46
N LEU A 41 7.07 2.11 10.15
CA LEU A 41 5.88 2.95 10.34
C LEU A 41 5.67 3.41 11.79
N LYS A 42 6.65 3.18 12.67
CA LYS A 42 6.58 3.65 14.06
C LYS A 42 6.47 5.18 14.11
N PRO A 43 5.54 5.76 14.90
CA PRO A 43 5.35 7.21 14.94
C PRO A 43 6.58 7.97 15.48
N GLU A 44 7.41 7.31 16.29
CA GLU A 44 8.67 7.83 16.81
C GLU A 44 9.87 7.63 15.87
N ALA A 45 9.68 7.08 14.68
CA ALA A 45 10.75 6.88 13.71
C ALA A 45 11.42 8.22 13.36
N THR A 46 12.75 8.19 13.30
CA THR A 46 13.58 9.37 13.00
C THR A 46 14.15 9.29 11.60
N ALA A 47 14.52 10.45 11.04
CA ALA A 47 15.22 10.51 9.74
C ALA A 47 16.52 9.67 9.71
N ALA A 48 17.22 9.54 10.84
CA ALA A 48 18.41 8.69 10.93
C ALA A 48 18.07 7.20 10.77
N GLN A 49 16.97 6.74 11.36
CA GLN A 49 16.50 5.36 11.20
C GLN A 49 15.98 5.10 9.79
N ILE A 50 15.35 6.08 9.14
CA ILE A 50 14.93 5.96 7.73
C ILE A 50 16.15 5.81 6.81
N ARG A 51 17.26 6.51 7.08
CA ARG A 51 18.51 6.31 6.33
C ARG A 51 19.05 4.90 6.47
N VAL A 52 19.02 4.34 7.68
CA VAL A 52 19.42 2.95 7.94
C VAL A 52 18.51 1.99 7.19
N LEU A 53 17.19 2.19 7.25
CA LEU A 53 16.21 1.38 6.52
C LEU A 53 16.48 1.36 5.01
N CYS A 54 16.71 2.53 4.40
CA CYS A 54 17.05 2.61 2.97
C CYS A 54 18.37 1.91 2.65
N GLN A 55 19.37 2.03 3.53
CA GLN A 55 20.66 1.35 3.36
C GLN A 55 20.50 -0.17 3.41
N GLU A 56 19.75 -0.68 4.40
CA GLU A 56 19.45 -2.11 4.53
C GLU A 56 18.69 -2.64 3.31
N ALA A 57 17.76 -1.85 2.75
CA ALA A 57 17.03 -2.23 1.54
C ALA A 57 17.96 -2.38 0.34
N MET A 58 18.88 -1.45 0.12
CA MET A 58 19.87 -1.54 -0.96
C MET A 58 20.84 -2.70 -0.77
N GLU A 59 21.30 -2.96 0.45
CA GLU A 59 22.23 -4.05 0.77
C GLU A 59 21.62 -5.44 0.55
N ASN A 60 20.31 -5.57 0.81
CA ASN A 60 19.61 -6.84 0.72
C ASN A 60 18.82 -7.01 -0.59
N HIS A 61 18.73 -5.98 -1.42
CA HIS A 61 17.94 -5.96 -2.66
C HIS A 61 16.44 -6.23 -2.41
N PHE A 62 15.87 -5.49 -1.46
CA PHE A 62 14.43 -5.55 -1.19
C PHE A 62 13.60 -4.94 -2.33
N ALA A 63 12.27 -5.16 -2.34
CA ALA A 63 11.40 -4.59 -3.37
C ALA A 63 11.21 -3.08 -3.14
N THR A 64 10.79 -2.74 -1.92
CA THR A 64 10.54 -1.36 -1.52
C THR A 64 10.99 -1.10 -0.08
N VAL A 65 11.06 0.18 0.27
CA VAL A 65 10.88 0.61 1.67
C VAL A 65 9.44 1.07 1.87
N CYS A 66 8.80 0.68 2.97
CA CYS A 66 7.46 1.15 3.36
C CYS A 66 7.52 2.05 4.60
N ILE A 67 7.15 3.32 4.44
CA ILE A 67 7.41 4.39 5.42
C ILE A 67 6.23 5.36 5.53
N ASN A 68 6.16 6.11 6.64
CA ASN A 68 5.14 7.14 6.82
C ASN A 68 5.32 8.28 5.78
N PRO A 69 4.22 8.91 5.31
CA PRO A 69 4.26 9.93 4.24
C PRO A 69 5.30 11.04 4.41
N VAL A 70 5.53 11.48 5.65
CA VAL A 70 6.49 12.55 5.99
C VAL A 70 7.93 12.23 5.56
N PHE A 71 8.27 10.95 5.41
CA PHE A 71 9.61 10.51 5.04
C PHE A 71 9.79 10.22 3.55
N VAL A 72 8.72 10.28 2.74
CA VAL A 72 8.77 9.98 1.31
C VAL A 72 9.85 10.81 0.59
N PRO A 73 9.91 12.16 0.72
CA PRO A 73 10.96 12.93 0.04
C PRO A 73 12.38 12.52 0.43
N LEU A 74 12.58 12.11 1.70
CA LEU A 74 13.87 11.66 2.19
C LEU A 74 14.26 10.32 1.55
N ALA A 75 13.37 9.33 1.59
CA ALA A 75 13.63 8.00 1.03
C ALA A 75 13.83 8.06 -0.48
N CYS A 76 12.99 8.79 -1.22
CA CYS A 76 13.16 8.98 -2.66
C CYS A 76 14.49 9.67 -3.00
N GLY A 77 14.94 10.60 -2.15
CA GLY A 77 16.25 11.24 -2.29
C GLY A 77 17.42 10.26 -2.09
N LEU A 78 17.29 9.33 -1.15
CA LEU A 78 18.31 8.32 -0.83
C LEU A 78 18.37 7.18 -1.86
N LEU A 79 17.22 6.79 -2.40
CA LEU A 79 17.07 5.65 -3.31
C LEU A 79 17.04 6.06 -4.80
N ARG A 80 17.34 7.32 -5.14
CA ARG A 80 17.22 7.86 -6.50
C ARG A 80 17.91 7.02 -7.59
N ASP A 81 19.08 6.50 -7.28
CA ASP A 81 19.90 5.70 -8.21
C ASP A 81 19.89 4.20 -7.84
N ALA A 82 19.01 3.82 -6.91
CA ALA A 82 18.83 2.46 -6.43
C ALA A 82 17.73 1.74 -7.26
N LYS A 83 17.60 0.42 -7.09
CA LYS A 83 16.52 -0.34 -7.74
C LYS A 83 15.25 -0.41 -6.90
N GLU A 84 15.41 -0.18 -5.60
CA GLU A 84 14.40 -0.23 -4.56
C GLU A 84 13.44 0.95 -4.70
N ASN A 85 12.14 0.64 -4.63
CA ASN A 85 11.06 1.62 -4.75
C ASN A 85 10.66 2.19 -3.38
N VAL A 86 9.81 3.22 -3.37
CA VAL A 86 9.26 3.80 -2.12
C VAL A 86 7.76 3.57 -2.07
N CYS A 87 7.36 2.71 -1.14
CA CYS A 87 5.98 2.53 -0.71
C CYS A 87 5.68 3.45 0.48
N THR A 88 4.46 3.96 0.55
CA THR A 88 3.96 4.70 1.71
C THR A 88 2.50 4.39 1.97
N VAL A 89 2.02 4.77 3.14
CA VAL A 89 0.67 4.43 3.62
C VAL A 89 -0.28 5.63 3.53
N VAL A 90 -1.57 5.36 3.28
CA VAL A 90 -2.63 6.38 3.19
C VAL A 90 -3.83 6.02 4.05
N GLY A 91 -4.37 6.99 4.80
CA GLY A 91 -5.43 6.77 5.76
C GLY A 91 -5.04 5.82 6.90
N PHE A 92 -3.75 5.62 7.11
CA PHE A 92 -3.20 4.62 8.03
C PHE A 92 -3.16 5.12 9.48
N PRO A 93 -3.31 4.23 10.49
CA PRO A 93 -3.61 2.79 10.37
C PRO A 93 -5.11 2.47 10.37
N LEU A 94 -5.98 3.46 10.57
CA LEU A 94 -7.37 3.21 10.95
C LEU A 94 -8.34 3.16 9.76
N GLY A 95 -8.00 3.80 8.65
CA GLY A 95 -8.89 3.97 7.49
C GLY A 95 -10.14 4.83 7.76
N ALA A 96 -10.28 5.38 8.98
CA ALA A 96 -11.45 6.09 9.47
C ALA A 96 -11.31 7.61 9.30
N VAL A 97 -11.02 8.04 8.08
CA VAL A 97 -10.94 9.44 7.66
C VAL A 97 -11.87 9.67 6.47
N LEU A 98 -12.10 10.94 6.12
CA LEU A 98 -12.89 11.27 4.94
C LEU A 98 -12.17 10.80 3.65
N PRO A 99 -12.89 10.27 2.64
CA PRO A 99 -12.29 9.82 1.38
C PRO A 99 -11.46 10.91 0.68
N GLU A 100 -11.90 12.16 0.74
CA GLU A 100 -11.22 13.31 0.14
C GLU A 100 -9.83 13.54 0.75
N PHE A 101 -9.66 13.22 2.03
CA PHE A 101 -8.35 13.30 2.69
C PHE A 101 -7.41 12.20 2.22
N LYS A 102 -7.92 10.99 1.97
CA LYS A 102 -7.10 9.91 1.39
C LYS A 102 -6.64 10.29 -0.02
N VAL A 103 -7.53 10.83 -0.86
CA VAL A 103 -7.19 11.31 -2.22
C VAL A 103 -6.10 12.39 -2.17
N TYR A 104 -6.26 13.38 -1.28
CA TYR A 104 -5.25 14.44 -1.14
C TYR A 104 -3.91 13.91 -0.62
N GLU A 105 -3.93 13.02 0.37
CA GLU A 105 -2.73 12.37 0.90
C GLU A 105 -2.02 11.54 -0.17
N THR A 106 -2.75 10.73 -0.94
CA THR A 106 -2.24 9.99 -2.11
C THR A 106 -1.53 10.92 -3.10
N LEU A 107 -2.20 12.01 -3.53
CA LEU A 107 -1.61 12.98 -4.46
C LEU A 107 -0.34 13.62 -3.88
N ALA A 108 -0.33 13.96 -2.60
CA ALA A 108 0.83 14.52 -1.93
C ALA A 108 2.01 13.54 -1.89
N CYS A 109 1.75 12.27 -1.60
CA CYS A 109 2.76 11.20 -1.58
C CYS A 109 3.37 10.94 -2.97
N ILE A 110 2.54 10.89 -4.02
CA ILE A 110 3.01 10.72 -5.41
C ILE A 110 3.86 11.91 -5.84
N ASN A 111 3.41 13.14 -5.56
CA ASN A 111 4.18 14.34 -5.85
C ASN A 111 5.51 14.40 -5.06
N ALA A 112 5.58 13.76 -3.90
CA ALA A 112 6.80 13.60 -3.12
C ALA A 112 7.72 12.48 -3.65
N GLY A 113 7.26 11.66 -4.60
CA GLY A 113 8.03 10.63 -5.29
C GLY A 113 7.73 9.19 -4.90
N ALA A 114 6.69 8.92 -4.10
CA ALA A 114 6.27 7.55 -3.81
C ALA A 114 5.82 6.86 -5.10
N SER A 115 6.20 5.60 -5.27
CA SER A 115 5.81 4.76 -6.41
C SER A 115 4.65 3.83 -6.09
N GLU A 116 4.42 3.56 -4.80
CA GLU A 116 3.40 2.62 -4.33
C GLU A 116 2.65 3.19 -3.12
N ILE A 117 1.35 2.88 -3.01
CA ILE A 117 0.45 3.41 -1.99
C ILE A 117 -0.33 2.26 -1.33
N ASP A 118 -0.08 2.08 -0.04
CA ASP A 118 -0.78 1.13 0.83
C ASP A 118 -1.89 1.85 1.62
N MET A 119 -3.11 1.84 1.08
CA MET A 119 -4.25 2.46 1.74
C MET A 119 -4.95 1.54 2.75
N VAL A 120 -5.52 2.11 3.80
CA VAL A 120 -6.44 1.39 4.70
C VAL A 120 -7.88 1.68 4.31
N ILE A 121 -8.69 0.64 4.06
CA ILE A 121 -10.11 0.77 3.73
C ILE A 121 -10.93 1.33 4.91
N ASN A 122 -12.09 1.93 4.61
CA ASN A 122 -13.06 2.28 5.65
C ASN A 122 -13.76 1.02 6.23
N ILE A 123 -13.19 0.46 7.30
CA ILE A 123 -13.71 -0.74 7.98
C ILE A 123 -15.12 -0.51 8.55
N GLY A 124 -15.41 0.68 9.07
CA GLY A 124 -16.73 1.02 9.63
C GLY A 124 -17.83 0.97 8.57
N ALA A 125 -17.54 1.52 7.39
CA ALA A 125 -18.44 1.46 6.24
C ALA A 125 -18.65 0.02 5.76
N LEU A 126 -17.58 -0.77 5.64
CA LEU A 126 -17.67 -2.18 5.24
C LEU A 126 -18.55 -2.98 6.20
N LYS A 127 -18.34 -2.86 7.51
CA LYS A 127 -19.13 -3.56 8.54
C LYS A 127 -20.57 -3.08 8.65
N SER A 128 -20.86 -1.89 8.13
CA SER A 128 -22.22 -1.32 8.07
C SER A 128 -22.89 -1.60 6.73
N GLU A 129 -22.32 -2.48 5.89
CA GLU A 129 -22.80 -2.82 4.55
C GLU A 129 -22.89 -1.61 3.60
N ALA A 130 -22.19 -0.53 3.91
CA ALA A 130 -22.08 0.66 3.06
C ALA A 130 -21.04 0.42 1.94
N PHE A 131 -21.21 -0.66 1.17
CA PHE A 131 -20.24 -1.14 0.18
C PHE A 131 -19.97 -0.11 -0.92
N GLY A 132 -20.97 0.68 -1.31
CA GLY A 132 -20.80 1.76 -2.27
C GLY A 132 -19.83 2.84 -1.78
N LEU A 133 -19.82 3.16 -0.48
CA LEU A 133 -18.86 4.09 0.10
C LEU A 133 -17.44 3.54 0.05
N VAL A 134 -17.26 2.26 0.40
CA VAL A 134 -15.96 1.58 0.34
C VAL A 134 -15.43 1.52 -1.09
N MET A 135 -16.28 1.12 -2.04
CA MET A 135 -15.93 1.04 -3.45
C MET A 135 -15.54 2.40 -4.01
N ASN A 136 -16.35 3.44 -3.77
CA ASN A 136 -16.07 4.79 -4.26
C ASN A 136 -14.79 5.38 -3.65
N GLU A 137 -14.51 5.11 -2.37
CA GLU A 137 -13.27 5.54 -1.71
C GLU A 137 -12.03 4.91 -2.36
N ILE A 138 -12.02 3.59 -2.51
CA ILE A 138 -10.91 2.87 -3.16
C ILE A 138 -10.73 3.36 -4.60
N GLN A 139 -11.84 3.49 -5.35
CA GLN A 139 -11.79 4.00 -6.72
C GLN A 139 -11.19 5.41 -6.80
N SER A 140 -11.57 6.30 -5.87
CA SER A 140 -11.05 7.68 -5.84
C SER A 140 -9.55 7.72 -5.57
N VAL A 141 -9.05 6.88 -4.67
CA VAL A 141 -7.60 6.74 -4.42
C VAL A 141 -6.89 6.19 -5.66
N THR A 142 -7.40 5.09 -6.24
CA THR A 142 -6.77 4.45 -7.42
C THR A 142 -6.78 5.33 -8.67
N ALA A 143 -7.78 6.19 -8.85
CA ALA A 143 -7.84 7.11 -9.99
C ALA A 143 -6.85 8.28 -9.88
N THR A 144 -6.27 8.48 -8.70
CA THR A 144 -5.30 9.55 -8.40
C THR A 144 -3.85 9.09 -8.56
N ALA A 145 -3.62 7.77 -8.49
CA ALA A 145 -2.30 7.12 -8.52
C ALA A 145 -1.96 6.53 -9.90
#